data_AF-O15933-F1
#
_entry.id   AF-O15933-F1
#
_cell.length_a   1.000
_cell.length_b   1.000
_cell.length_c   1.000
_cell.angle_alpha   90.00
_cell.angle_beta   90.00
_cell.angle_gamma   90.00
#
_symmetry.space_group_name_H-M   'P 1'
#
loop_
_entity.id
_entity.type
_entity.pdbx_description
1 polymer ?
#
loop_
_entity_poly.entity_id
_entity_poly.type
_entity_poly.pdbx_seq_one_letter_code
_entity_poly.pdbx_strand_id
1 'polypeptide(L)'
;SKKLDEAEYKSRNINNTRNKIISMSKENMCVNDISSKYCDYMKDKISSGSCSDNKRKQLCCSISDYCLKYFDYNSNKYYDCTKREFSDPSYKC
;
A
#
# COMPACT_ATOMS: atom_id res chain seq x y z
N SER A 1 4.30 1.13 -17.85
CA SER A 1 4.08 -0.22 -17.30
C SER A 1 2.65 -0.66 -17.55
N LYS A 2 2.43 -1.90 -17.98
CA LYS A 2 1.08 -2.47 -18.16
C LYS A 2 0.43 -2.70 -16.79
N LYS A 3 -0.81 -2.25 -16.61
CA LYS A 3 -1.59 -2.49 -15.39
C LYS A 3 -2.14 -3.92 -15.41
N LEU A 4 -2.24 -4.53 -14.24
CA LEU A 4 -2.96 -5.78 -14.00
C LEU A 4 -4.48 -5.52 -14.04
N ASP A 5 -5.24 -6.59 -14.21
CA ASP A 5 -6.68 -6.52 -14.41
C ASP A 5 -7.42 -6.18 -13.09
N GLU A 6 -8.43 -5.30 -13.16
CA GLU A 6 -9.26 -4.97 -12.00
C GLU A 6 -10.09 -6.17 -11.50
N ALA A 7 -10.50 -7.08 -12.39
CA ALA A 7 -11.16 -8.33 -12.02
C ALA A 7 -10.23 -9.23 -11.18
N GLU A 8 -8.92 -9.22 -11.46
CA GLU A 8 -7.92 -9.91 -10.65
C GLU A 8 -7.85 -9.29 -9.24
N TYR A 9 -7.85 -7.96 -9.14
CA TYR A 9 -7.91 -7.28 -7.85
C TYR A 9 -9.19 -7.59 -7.06
N LYS A 10 -10.34 -7.68 -7.73
CA LYS A 10 -11.64 -7.97 -7.09
C LYS A 10 -11.75 -9.42 -6.61
N SER A 11 -11.16 -10.36 -7.35
CA SER A 11 -11.15 -11.80 -7.03
C SER A 11 -9.97 -12.22 -6.14
N ARG A 12 -9.12 -11.27 -5.74
CA ARG A 12 -7.92 -11.55 -4.96
C ARG A 12 -8.22 -12.26 -3.63
N ASN A 13 -7.33 -13.16 -3.24
CA ASN A 13 -7.33 -13.68 -1.88
C ASN A 13 -6.74 -12.64 -0.92
N ILE A 14 -7.60 -12.11 -0.03
CA ILE A 14 -7.24 -11.02 0.89
C ILE A 14 -6.06 -11.39 1.79
N ASN A 15 -6.04 -12.62 2.33
CA ASN A 15 -4.96 -13.07 3.22
C ASN A 15 -3.62 -13.16 2.48
N ASN A 16 -3.64 -13.68 1.25
CA ASN A 16 -2.42 -13.77 0.43
C ASN A 16 -1.92 -12.37 0.03
N THR A 17 -2.82 -11.47 -0.36
CA THR A 17 -2.48 -10.07 -0.67
C THR A 17 -1.81 -9.39 0.52
N ARG A 18 -2.39 -9.53 1.70
CA ARG A 18 -1.84 -8.97 2.94
C ARG A 18 -0.44 -9.51 3.24
N ASN A 19 -0.27 -10.83 3.21
CA ASN A 19 1.03 -11.45 3.45
C ASN A 19 2.09 -10.97 2.44
N LYS A 20 1.69 -10.79 1.18
CA LYS A 20 2.55 -10.23 0.13
C LYS A 20 2.94 -8.79 0.43
N ILE A 21 2.02 -7.93 0.85
CA ILE A 21 2.29 -6.54 1.21
C ILE A 21 3.23 -6.46 2.42
N ILE A 22 2.99 -7.27 3.45
CA ILE A 22 3.87 -7.35 4.63
C ILE A 22 5.27 -7.81 4.23
N SER A 23 5.38 -8.82 3.37
CA SER A 23 6.67 -9.28 2.85
C SER A 23 7.38 -8.18 2.09
N MET A 24 6.67 -7.50 1.18
CA MET A 24 7.20 -6.35 0.44
C MET A 24 7.71 -5.26 1.39
N SER A 25 6.98 -4.94 2.46
CA SER A 25 7.40 -3.87 3.40
C SER A 25 8.70 -4.13 4.15
N LYS A 26 9.14 -5.39 4.27
CA LYS A 26 10.41 -5.72 4.92
C LYS A 26 11.62 -5.40 4.03
N GLU A 27 11.41 -5.39 2.71
CA GLU A 27 12.46 -5.19 1.70
C GLU A 27 12.32 -3.86 0.96
N ASN A 28 11.12 -3.28 0.95
CA ASN A 28 10.79 -2.10 0.18
C ASN A 28 11.40 -0.86 0.83
N MET A 29 12.47 -0.34 0.21
CA MET A 29 13.11 0.92 0.59
C MET A 29 12.36 2.16 0.08
N CYS A 30 11.12 2.01 -0.36
CA CYS A 30 10.29 3.07 -0.92
C CYS A 30 10.96 3.78 -2.13
N VAL A 31 11.49 2.99 -3.06
CA VAL A 31 12.20 3.49 -4.25
C VAL A 31 11.29 4.05 -5.33
N ASN A 32 10.00 3.70 -5.29
CA ASN A 32 9.01 4.24 -6.22
C ASN A 32 8.63 5.67 -5.80
N ASP A 33 9.00 6.65 -6.63
CA ASP A 33 8.82 8.07 -6.36
C ASP A 33 7.34 8.47 -6.14
N ILE A 34 6.41 7.84 -6.86
CA ILE A 34 4.96 8.08 -6.68
C ILE A 34 4.54 7.62 -5.28
N SER A 35 4.92 6.40 -4.92
CA SER A 35 4.61 5.83 -3.61
C SER A 35 5.28 6.60 -2.47
N SER A 36 6.52 7.04 -2.67
CA SER A 36 7.26 7.83 -1.68
C SER A 36 6.57 9.16 -1.39
N LYS A 37 6.26 9.94 -2.44
CA LYS A 37 5.56 11.23 -2.31
C LYS A 37 4.17 11.06 -1.70
N TYR A 38 3.43 10.05 -2.13
CA TYR A 38 2.12 9.74 -1.57
C TYR A 38 2.21 9.42 -0.07
N CYS A 39 3.20 8.61 0.33
CA CYS A 39 3.38 8.21 1.72
C CYS A 39 3.92 9.32 2.61
N ASP A 40 4.72 10.24 2.08
CA ASP A 40 5.11 11.46 2.79
C ASP A 40 3.88 12.34 3.06
N TYR A 41 2.95 12.45 2.11
CA TYR A 41 1.67 13.14 2.32
C TYR A 41 0.75 12.44 3.32
N MET A 42 0.76 11.10 3.33
CA MET A 42 -0.09 10.30 4.22
C MET A 42 0.48 10.11 5.62
N LYS A 43 1.74 10.49 5.87
CA LYS A 43 2.48 10.21 7.12
C LYS A 43 1.68 10.51 8.39
N ASP A 44 1.06 11.68 8.47
CA ASP A 44 0.31 12.11 9.66
C ASP A 44 -1.09 11.50 9.73
N LYS A 45 -1.61 10.99 8.61
CA LYS A 45 -2.97 10.42 8.49
C LYS A 45 -3.02 8.93 8.83
N ILE A 46 -1.88 8.24 8.82
CA ILE A 46 -1.76 6.80 9.09
C ILE A 46 -1.17 6.49 10.48
N SER A 47 -0.98 7.50 11.33
CA SER A 47 -0.24 7.41 12.58
C SER A 47 -1.04 6.77 13.74
N SER A 48 -1.31 5.47 13.69
CA SER A 48 -2.04 4.79 14.79
C SER A 48 -1.35 3.58 15.44
N GLY A 49 -0.22 3.07 14.92
CA GLY A 49 0.44 1.87 15.47
C GLY A 49 1.67 2.11 16.36
N SER A 50 2.34 1.03 16.78
CA SER A 50 3.60 1.07 17.56
C SER A 50 4.87 1.06 16.69
N CYS A 51 4.72 1.09 15.37
CA CYS A 51 5.84 1.02 14.43
C CYS A 51 6.60 2.34 14.34
N SER A 52 7.91 2.25 14.09
CA SER A 52 8.73 3.43 13.79
C SER A 52 8.32 4.09 12.48
N ASP A 53 8.59 5.39 12.34
CA ASP A 53 8.32 6.16 11.13
C ASP A 53 8.84 5.48 9.86
N ASN A 54 10.05 4.91 9.90
CA ASN A 54 10.60 4.21 8.75
C ASN A 54 9.78 2.97 8.38
N LYS A 55 9.43 2.13 9.37
CA LYS A 55 8.60 0.92 9.12
C LYS A 55 7.22 1.29 8.59
N ARG A 56 6.62 2.35 9.13
CA ARG A 56 5.34 2.89 8.63
C ARG A 56 5.46 3.36 7.18
N LYS A 57 6.51 4.12 6.85
CA LYS A 57 6.77 4.57 5.47
C LYS A 57 6.95 3.38 4.52
N GLN A 58 7.75 2.39 4.89
CA GLN A 58 7.98 1.18 4.07
C GLN A 58 6.68 0.38 3.83
N LEU A 59 5.84 0.24 4.86
CA LEU A 59 4.53 -0.39 4.72
C LEU A 59 3.61 0.42 3.81
N CYS A 60 3.53 1.73 4.02
CA CYS A 60 2.74 2.61 3.17
C CYS A 60 3.17 2.50 1.70
N CYS A 61 4.47 2.55 1.43
CA CYS A 61 4.97 2.46 0.05
C CYS A 61 4.67 1.10 -0.56
N SER A 62 4.69 0.02 0.23
CA SER A 62 4.32 -1.31 -0.24
C SER A 62 2.84 -1.45 -0.57
N ILE A 63 1.97 -0.82 0.23
CA ILE A 63 0.53 -0.71 -0.06
C ILE A 63 0.31 0.09 -1.35
N SER A 64 0.94 1.26 -1.48
CA SER A 64 0.87 2.09 -2.68
C SER A 64 1.37 1.35 -3.92
N ASP A 65 2.53 0.72 -3.84
CA ASP A 65 3.12 -0.06 -4.94
C ASP A 65 2.24 -1.24 -5.34
N TYR A 66 1.60 -1.89 -4.37
CA TYR A 66 0.63 -2.93 -4.65
C TYR A 66 -0.57 -2.37 -5.43
N CYS A 67 -1.17 -1.27 -4.96
CA CYS A 67 -2.31 -0.65 -5.63
C CYS A 67 -1.96 -0.11 -7.04
N LEU A 68 -0.75 0.41 -7.23
CA LEU A 68 -0.26 0.87 -8.54
C LEU A 68 -0.09 -0.25 -9.57
N LYS A 69 -0.08 -1.52 -9.16
CA LYS A 69 -0.10 -2.64 -10.11
C LYS A 69 -1.43 -2.72 -10.86
N TYR A 70 -2.53 -2.33 -10.23
CA TYR A 70 -3.88 -2.47 -10.78
C TYR A 70 -4.48 -1.13 -11.22
N PHE A 71 -4.16 -0.04 -10.52
CA PHE A 71 -4.84 1.24 -10.67
C PHE A 71 -3.87 2.36 -10.99
N ASP A 72 -4.35 3.36 -11.72
CA ASP A 72 -3.62 4.61 -11.93
C ASP A 72 -3.64 5.46 -10.66
N TYR A 73 -2.51 6.10 -10.34
CA TYR A 73 -2.34 6.91 -9.14
C TYR A 73 -3.45 7.95 -8.96
N ASN A 74 -3.87 8.61 -10.04
CA ASN A 74 -4.89 9.66 -10.01
C ASN A 74 -6.33 9.11 -10.00
N SER A 75 -6.53 7.79 -9.93
CA SER A 75 -7.86 7.19 -9.97
C SER A 75 -8.46 7.04 -8.56
N ASN A 76 -9.78 7.21 -8.45
CA ASN A 76 -10.51 6.90 -7.22
C ASN A 76 -10.25 5.46 -6.75
N LYS A 77 -10.10 4.52 -7.69
CA LYS A 77 -9.82 3.11 -7.39
C LYS A 77 -8.47 2.90 -6.69
N TYR A 78 -7.46 3.68 -7.05
CA TYR A 78 -6.17 3.65 -6.35
C TYR A 78 -6.33 4.11 -4.90
N TYR A 79 -7.01 5.25 -4.69
CA TYR A 79 -7.25 5.77 -3.34
C TYR A 79 -8.14 4.85 -2.49
N ASP A 80 -9.15 4.22 -3.10
CA ASP A 80 -9.99 3.23 -2.43
C ASP A 80 -9.17 1.98 -2.05
N CYS A 81 -8.27 1.54 -2.93
CA CYS A 81 -7.34 0.45 -2.66
C CYS A 81 -6.44 0.77 -1.47
N THR A 82 -5.74 1.91 -1.48
CA THR A 82 -4.81 2.26 -0.39
C THR A 82 -5.55 2.48 0.92
N LYS A 83 -6.69 3.17 0.91
CA LYS A 83 -7.51 3.40 2.11
C LYS A 83 -8.03 2.10 2.71
N ARG A 84 -8.45 1.14 1.89
CA ARG A 84 -8.89 -0.17 2.35
C ARG A 84 -7.77 -0.91 3.07
N GLU A 85 -6.56 -0.90 2.51
CA GLU A 85 -5.42 -1.55 3.14
C GLU A 85 -4.99 -0.81 4.42
N PHE A 86 -4.96 0.53 4.44
CA PHE A 86 -4.66 1.30 5.66
C PHE A 86 -5.66 1.08 6.80
N SER A 87 -6.90 0.73 6.47
CA SER A 87 -7.94 0.46 7.46
C SER A 87 -7.93 -0.99 7.95
N ASP A 88 -7.05 -1.84 7.42
CA ASP A 88 -6.98 -3.25 7.81
C ASP A 88 -6.20 -3.39 9.13
N PRO A 89 -6.85 -3.81 10.23
CA PRO A 89 -6.24 -3.86 11.57
C PRO A 89 -5.16 -4.94 11.71
N SER A 90 -4.99 -5.81 10.71
CA SER A 90 -3.92 -6.79 10.70
C SER A 90 -2.54 -6.16 10.46
N TYR A 91 -2.50 -4.97 9.84
CA TYR A 91 -1.30 -4.16 9.80
C TYR A 91 -1.13 -3.52 11.18
N LYS A 92 -0.21 -4.07 11.98
CA LYS A 92 0.05 -3.59 13.35
C LYS A 92 0.91 -2.32 13.40
N CYS A 93 1.05 -1.65 12.26
CA CYS A 93 1.71 -0.38 12.06
C CYS A 93 0.63 0.64 11.67
#